data_AF-A0A953A7N3-F1
#
_entry.id   AF-A0A953A7N3-F1
#
_cell.length_a   1.000
_cell.length_b   1.000
_cell.length_c   1.000
_cell.angle_alpha   90.00
_cell.angle_beta   90.00
_cell.angle_gamma   90.00
#
_symmetry.space_group_name_H-M   'P 1'
#
loop_
_entity.id
_entity.type
_entity.pdbx_description
1 polymer ?
#
loop_
_entity_poly.entity_id
_entity_poly.type
_entity_poly.pdbx_seq_one_letter_code
_entity_poly.pdbx_strand_id
1 'polypeptide(L)' 'MKTNKSFSKRLRVTRNGKIVARKPGQNHFNAKES' A
#
# COMPACT_ATOMS: atom_id res chain seq x y z
N MET A 1 21.22 9.81 3.97
CA MET A 1 20.03 10.14 3.18
C MET A 1 18.80 9.95 4.06
N LYS A 2 18.01 11.01 4.34
CA LYS A 2 16.79 10.88 5.16
C LYS A 2 15.66 10.32 4.29
N THR A 3 15.09 9.20 4.71
CA THR A 3 13.88 8.63 4.08
C THR A 3 12.66 8.94 4.92
N ASN A 4 11.55 9.27 4.27
CA ASN A 4 10.28 9.43 4.96
C ASN A 4 9.71 8.04 5.33
N LYS A 5 9.68 7.76 6.64
CA LYS A 5 9.24 6.49 7.21
C LYS A 5 7.79 6.15 6.83
N SER A 6 6.94 7.15 6.63
CA SER A 6 5.53 6.94 6.27
C SER A 6 5.38 6.35 4.87
N PHE A 7 6.20 6.79 3.91
CA PHE A 7 6.14 6.26 2.55
C PHE A 7 6.72 4.85 2.44
N SER A 8 7.86 4.60 3.12
CA SER A 8 8.47 3.27 3.15
C SER A 8 7.54 2.19 3.72
N LYS A 9 6.69 2.55 4.71
CA LYS A 9 5.70 1.63 5.29
C LYS A 9 4.50 1.34 4.38
N ARG A 10 4.18 2.23 3.44
CA ARG A 10 2.91 2.21 2.69
C ARG A 10 3.08 1.84 1.21
N LEU A 11 4.25 2.12 0.65
CA LEU A 11 4.53 1.98 -0.78
C LEU A 11 5.67 0.98 -0.99
N ARG A 12 5.47 0.04 -1.93
CA ARG A 12 6.50 -0.89 -2.37
C ARG A 12 6.94 -0.57 -3.79
N VAL A 13 8.25 -0.52 -4.02
CA VAL A 13 8.83 -0.45 -5.36
C VAL A 13 9.03 -1.88 -5.88
N THR A 14 8.55 -2.15 -7.09
CA THR A 14 8.75 -3.44 -7.77
C THR A 14 10.09 -3.48 -8.49
N ARG A 15 10.55 -4.68 -8.89
CA ARG A 15 11.80 -4.86 -9.63
C ARG A 15 11.87 -4.01 -10.91
N ASN A 16 10.72 -3.74 -11.52
CA ASN A 16 10.61 -2.94 -12.75
C ASN A 16 10.37 -1.45 -12.46
N GLY A 17 10.57 -0.99 -11.22
CA GLY A 17 10.44 0.42 -10.82
C GLY A 17 9.02 0.92 -10.58
N LYS A 18 7.98 0.10 -10.81
CA LYS A 18 6.58 0.49 -10.54
C LYS A 18 6.31 0.54 -9.03
N ILE A 19 5.53 1.53 -8.59
CA ILE A 19 5.10 1.69 -7.20
C ILE A 19 3.75 1.01 -6.99
N VAL A 20 3.65 0.17 -5.97
CA VAL A 20 2.42 -0.53 -5.59
C VAL A 20 1.98 -0.06 -4.21
N ALA A 21 0.69 0.28 -4.09
CA ALA A 21 0.01 0.63 -2.85
C ALA A 21 -1.17 -0.31 -2.60
N ARG A 22 -1.58 -0.46 -1.34
CA ARG A 22 -2.82 -1.18 -1.00
C ARG A 22 -4.03 -0.34 -1.39
N LYS A 23 -5.08 -0.98 -1.90
CA LYS A 23 -6.37 -0.30 -2.14
C LYS A 23 -6.97 0.13 -0.80
N PRO A 24 -7.43 1.38 -0.64
CA PRO A 24 -8.20 1.78 0.54
C PRO A 24 -9.57 1.10 0.52
N GLY A 25 -10.23 0.96 1.68
CA GLY A 25 -11.63 0.53 1.79
C GLY A 25 -11.86 -0.91 2.25
N GLN A 26 -10.85 -1.78 2.25
CA GLN A 26 -10.91 -3.10 2.87
C GLN A 26 -10.80 -2.98 4.40
N ASN A 27 -11.95 -2.97 5.08
CA ASN A 27 -12.10 -2.84 6.53
C ASN A 27 -13.03 -3.96 7.07
N HIS A 28 -13.46 -3.87 8.33
CA HIS A 28 -14.25 -4.92 9.02
C HIS A 28 -15.55 -5.38 8.31
N PHE A 29 -16.06 -4.66 7.30
CA PHE A 29 -17.34 -4.96 6.63
C PHE A 29 -17.22 -5.66 5.27
N ASN A 30 -16.14 -6.40 5.03
CA ASN A 30 -15.90 -7.12 3.76
C ASN A 30 -16.92 -8.24 3.44
N ALA A 31 -17.83 -8.59 4.36
CA ALA A 31 -18.75 -9.71 4.22
C ALA A 31 -19.84 -9.53 3.13
N LYS A 32 -20.05 -8.31 2.61
CA LYS A 32 -21.03 -8.03 1.54
C LYS A 32 -20.40 -7.75 0.16
N GLU A 33 -19.08 -7.59 0.09
CA GLU A 33 -18.36 -7.27 -1.15
C GLU A 33 -17.53 -8.45 -1.71
N SER A 34 -17.54 -9.61 -1.04
CA SER A 34 -16.87 -10.85 -1.49
C SER A 34 -17.78 -11.75 -2.30
#